data_AF-F4MWJ4-F1
#
_entry.id   AF-F4MWJ4-F1
#
_cell.length_a   1.000
_cell.length_b   1.000
_cell.length_c   1.000
_cell.angle_alpha   90.00
_cell.angle_beta   90.00
_cell.angle_gamma   90.00
#
_symmetry.space_group_name_H-M   'P 1'
#
loop_
_entity.id
_entity.type
_entity.pdbx_description
1 polymer ?
#
loop_
_entity_poly.entity_id
_entity_poly.type
_entity_poly.pdbx_seq_one_letter_code
_entity_poly.pdbx_strand_id
1 'polypeptide(L)'
;MLVINLDNLITGDRLYFNASNQPSAQAAGDRALTLARRYGITASTVKNKVTSPCRVEKDSFDSTGIPVLFVEASNYTLGNKDGCQQRAISKHFPQGTTRHQSQLDNLNYLDKFLPGRITKRTHDTVQILLPLIQELAAAKK
;
A
#
# COMPACT_ATOMS: atom_id res chain seq x y z
N MET A 1 19.37 7.28 -2.45
CA MET A 1 18.71 6.09 -3.05
C MET A 1 17.43 5.80 -2.28
N LEU A 2 16.36 5.41 -2.96
CA LEU A 2 15.08 5.01 -2.37
C LEU A 2 14.56 3.80 -3.17
N VAL A 3 14.06 2.79 -2.48
CA VAL A 3 13.31 1.68 -3.07
C VAL A 3 11.82 1.91 -2.82
N ILE A 4 10.98 1.69 -3.83
CA ILE A 4 9.52 1.72 -3.69
C ILE A 4 9.03 0.29 -3.86
N ASN A 5 8.49 -0.30 -2.79
CA ASN A 5 7.91 -1.64 -2.80
C ASN A 5 6.39 -1.55 -3.03
N LEU A 6 5.90 -2.19 -4.08
CA LEU A 6 4.47 -2.26 -4.41
C LEU A 6 3.95 -3.66 -4.06
N ASP A 7 3.13 -3.75 -3.01
CA ASP A 7 2.60 -5.03 -2.54
C ASP A 7 1.08 -4.95 -2.30
N ASN A 8 0.30 -5.88 -2.88
CA ASN A 8 -1.13 -6.01 -2.61
C ASN A 8 -1.96 -4.71 -2.76
N LEU A 9 -2.01 -4.10 -3.94
CA LEU A 9 -2.62 -2.77 -4.14
C LEU A 9 -4.14 -2.74 -4.29
N ILE A 10 -4.81 -3.90 -4.41
CA ILE A 10 -6.20 -3.97 -4.87
C ILE A 10 -7.20 -4.21 -3.73
N THR A 11 -7.03 -5.31 -3.00
CA THR A 11 -8.05 -5.86 -2.09
C THR A 11 -8.39 -4.94 -0.92
N GLY A 12 -7.39 -4.22 -0.38
CA GLY A 12 -7.58 -3.48 0.86
C GLY A 12 -8.42 -2.21 0.76
N ASP A 13 -9.05 -1.86 1.89
CA ASP A 13 -9.97 -0.72 1.98
C ASP A 13 -9.26 0.62 1.79
N ARG A 14 -8.01 0.75 2.25
CA ARG A 14 -7.23 2.00 2.24
C ARG A 14 -5.86 1.76 1.60
N LEU A 15 -5.38 2.75 0.86
CA LEU A 15 -4.02 2.77 0.32
C LEU A 15 -3.07 3.33 1.38
N TYR A 16 -1.98 2.64 1.64
CA TYR A 16 -0.98 3.01 2.64
C TYR A 16 0.36 3.31 1.98
N PHE A 17 1.02 4.36 2.48
CA PHE A 17 2.39 4.75 2.17
C PHE A 17 3.19 4.70 3.48
N ASN A 18 3.72 3.52 3.80
CA ASN A 18 4.50 3.30 5.02
C ASN A 18 5.98 3.46 4.69
N ALA A 19 6.73 4.14 5.54
CA ALA A 19 8.15 4.37 5.32
C ALA A 19 8.99 3.53 6.28
N SER A 20 10.14 3.04 5.81
CA SER A 20 11.23 2.61 6.68
C SER A 20 11.80 3.80 7.47
N ASN A 21 12.65 3.53 8.47
CA ASN A 21 13.08 4.57 9.42
C ASN A 21 14.10 5.58 8.87
N GLN A 22 14.53 5.43 7.61
CA GLN A 22 15.49 6.33 7.00
C GLN A 22 14.82 7.64 6.55
N PRO A 23 15.47 8.81 6.74
CA PRO A 23 14.84 10.12 6.45
C PRO A 23 14.32 10.28 5.02
N SER A 24 15.00 9.72 4.01
CA SER A 24 14.56 9.81 2.62
C SER A 24 13.29 9.01 2.34
N ALA A 25 13.08 7.87 3.03
CA ALA A 25 11.83 7.11 2.94
C ALA A 25 10.67 7.86 3.60
N GLN A 26 10.91 8.46 4.78
CA GLN A 26 9.92 9.27 5.48
C GLN A 26 9.50 10.49 4.66
N ALA A 27 10.47 11.23 4.10
CA ALA A 27 10.20 12.37 3.23
C ALA A 27 9.40 11.96 1.97
N ALA A 28 9.72 10.83 1.35
CA ALA A 28 8.98 10.30 0.21
C ALA A 28 7.54 9.89 0.59
N GLY A 29 7.36 9.26 1.76
CA GLY A 29 6.04 8.92 2.30
C GLY A 29 5.17 10.16 2.56
N ASP A 30 5.71 11.18 3.24
CA ASP A 30 5.02 12.44 3.48
C ASP A 30 4.66 13.16 2.18
N ARG A 31 5.56 13.10 1.18
CA ARG A 31 5.30 13.67 -0.13
C ARG A 31 4.19 12.91 -0.86
N ALA A 32 4.20 11.58 -0.83
CA ALA A 32 3.15 10.76 -1.42
C ALA A 32 1.78 11.06 -0.81
N LEU A 33 1.69 11.20 0.52
CA LEU A 33 0.45 11.58 1.20
C LEU A 33 -0.01 12.99 0.83
N THR A 34 0.92 13.92 0.61
CA THR A 34 0.60 15.28 0.14
C THR A 34 0.04 15.26 -1.29
N LEU A 35 0.62 14.46 -2.19
CA LEU A 35 0.10 14.25 -3.54
C LEU A 35 -1.28 13.57 -3.51
N ALA A 36 -1.46 12.55 -2.67
CA ALA A 36 -2.75 11.89 -2.50
C ALA A 36 -3.85 12.88 -2.08
N ARG A 37 -3.58 13.73 -1.07
CA ARG A 37 -4.50 14.80 -0.65
C ARG A 37 -4.79 15.78 -1.80
N ARG A 38 -3.77 16.20 -2.55
CA ARG A 38 -3.92 17.10 -3.71
C ARG A 38 -4.86 16.53 -4.77
N TYR A 39 -4.81 15.22 -5.02
CA TYR A 39 -5.64 14.55 -6.02
C TYR A 39 -6.96 14.00 -5.45
N GLY A 40 -7.30 14.29 -4.19
CA GLY A 40 -8.52 13.77 -3.57
C GLY A 40 -8.52 12.25 -3.36
N ILE A 41 -7.33 11.63 -3.31
CA ILE A 41 -7.16 10.19 -3.10
C ILE A 41 -6.96 9.91 -1.61
N THR A 42 -7.84 9.09 -1.04
CA THR A 42 -7.70 8.64 0.34
C THR A 42 -6.51 7.69 0.49
N ALA A 43 -5.46 8.19 1.14
CA ALA A 43 -4.28 7.43 1.51
C ALA A 43 -3.92 7.67 2.99
N SER A 44 -3.15 6.76 3.57
CA SER A 44 -2.78 6.79 4.98
C SER A 44 -1.36 6.28 5.21
N THR A 45 -0.86 6.45 6.43
CA THR A 45 0.39 5.84 6.89
C THR A 45 0.21 5.37 8.31
N VAL A 46 1.01 4.39 8.73
CA VAL A 46 1.04 3.90 10.09
C VAL A 46 2.18 4.59 10.83
N LYS A 47 1.84 5.37 11.86
CA LYS A 47 2.82 6.22 12.59
C LYS A 47 3.88 5.43 13.35
N ASN A 48 3.56 4.22 13.79
CA ASN A 48 4.45 3.36 14.57
C ASN A 48 4.78 2.10 13.78
N LYS A 49 5.98 1.54 13.99
CA LYS A 49 6.33 0.24 13.39
C LYS A 49 5.37 -0.82 13.93
N VAL A 50 4.61 -1.44 13.03
CA VAL A 50 3.68 -2.52 13.36
C VAL A 50 4.28 -3.83 12.91
N THR A 51 4.41 -4.78 13.83
CA THR A 51 4.77 -6.15 13.49
C THR A 51 3.58 -6.80 12.82
N SER A 52 3.76 -7.19 11.56
CA SER A 52 2.71 -7.77 10.72
C SER A 52 3.07 -9.22 10.42
N PRO A 53 2.42 -10.23 11.04
CA PRO A 53 2.80 -11.64 10.88
C PRO A 53 2.59 -12.17 9.46
N CYS A 54 1.79 -11.48 8.66
CA CYS A 54 1.55 -11.78 7.26
C CYS A 54 2.52 -11.09 6.29
N ARG A 55 3.43 -10.25 6.80
CA ARG A 55 4.63 -9.84 6.08
C ARG A 55 5.74 -10.78 6.51
N VAL A 56 6.15 -11.66 5.62
CA VAL A 56 7.23 -12.60 5.90
C VAL A 56 8.54 -11.82 5.82
N GLU A 57 9.30 -11.87 6.92
CA GLU A 57 10.63 -11.27 7.12
C GLU A 57 10.71 -9.72 7.07
N LYS A 58 11.75 -9.16 7.71
CA LYS A 58 12.12 -7.76 7.49
C LYS A 58 12.47 -7.63 6.01
N ASP A 59 11.84 -6.66 5.34
CA ASP A 59 12.20 -6.31 3.98
C ASP A 59 13.73 -6.23 3.83
N SER A 60 14.28 -6.95 2.86
CA SER A 60 15.73 -7.13 2.73
C SER A 60 16.45 -5.80 2.52
N PHE A 61 15.80 -4.82 1.89
CA PHE A 61 16.35 -3.47 1.72
C PHE A 61 16.32 -2.69 3.05
N ASP A 62 15.20 -2.69 3.80
CA ASP A 62 15.16 -2.06 5.13
C ASP A 62 16.20 -2.70 6.08
N SER A 63 16.36 -4.03 6.01
CA SER A 63 17.32 -4.77 6.85
C SER A 63 18.78 -4.39 6.60
N THR A 64 19.10 -3.90 5.40
CA THR A 64 20.44 -3.46 4.99
C THR A 64 20.61 -1.94 5.10
N GLY A 65 19.62 -1.23 5.64
CA GLY A 65 19.63 0.23 5.79
C GLY A 65 19.31 0.99 4.51
N ILE A 66 18.90 0.30 3.44
CA ILE A 66 18.42 0.95 2.22
C ILE A 66 17.02 1.52 2.49
N PRO A 67 16.76 2.81 2.21
CA PRO A 67 15.45 3.42 2.42
C PRO A 67 14.36 2.77 1.55
N VAL A 68 13.23 2.41 2.14
CA VAL A 68 12.08 1.77 1.48
C VAL A 68 10.78 2.53 1.76
N LEU A 69 10.05 2.86 0.69
CA LEU A 69 8.66 3.26 0.75
C LEU A 69 7.77 2.05 0.39
N PHE A 70 7.01 1.55 1.37
CA PHE A 70 6.06 0.47 1.21
C PHE A 70 4.70 1.02 0.80
N VAL A 71 4.21 0.56 -0.36
CA VAL A 71 2.91 0.94 -0.89
C VAL A 71 2.02 -0.29 -0.94
N GLU A 72 0.92 -0.27 -0.18
CA GLU A 72 0.00 -1.40 -0.09
C GLU A 72 -1.45 -0.97 0.07
N ALA A 73 -2.40 -1.81 -0.31
CA ALA A 73 -3.78 -1.67 0.11
C ALA A 73 -4.11 -2.63 1.26
N SER A 74 -4.46 -2.08 2.41
CA SER A 74 -4.85 -2.85 3.59
C SER A 74 -5.84 -2.06 4.46
N ASN A 75 -6.05 -2.48 5.70
CA ASN A 75 -6.79 -1.73 6.69
C ASN A 75 -6.28 -2.00 8.12
N TYR A 76 -5.32 -1.17 8.56
CA TYR A 76 -4.72 -1.26 9.90
C TYR A 76 -5.66 -0.87 11.06
N THR A 77 -6.92 -0.55 10.78
CA THR A 77 -7.93 -0.32 11.83
C THR A 77 -8.77 -1.55 12.12
N LEU A 78 -8.64 -2.61 11.31
CA LEU A 78 -9.37 -3.86 11.47
C LEU A 78 -8.54 -4.92 12.20
N GLY A 79 -9.24 -5.91 12.76
CA GLY A 79 -8.64 -7.07 13.41
C GLY A 79 -7.59 -6.68 14.46
N ASN A 80 -6.43 -7.34 14.40
CA ASN A 80 -5.29 -7.10 15.29
C ASN A 80 -4.56 -5.77 15.01
N LYS A 81 -5.03 -4.96 14.07
CA LYS A 81 -4.40 -3.70 13.63
C LYS A 81 -2.98 -3.91 13.08
N ASP A 82 -2.74 -5.09 12.50
CA ASP A 82 -1.45 -5.54 11.96
C ASP A 82 -1.36 -5.44 10.42
N GLY A 83 -2.43 -5.03 9.76
CA GLY A 83 -2.52 -4.94 8.30
C GLY A 83 -2.68 -6.28 7.58
N CYS A 84 -2.90 -7.38 8.31
CA CYS A 84 -3.17 -8.70 7.71
C CYS A 84 -4.61 -8.84 7.24
N GLN A 85 -5.54 -8.26 8.00
CA GLN A 85 -6.90 -8.06 7.54
C GLN A 85 -6.96 -6.83 6.63
N GLN A 86 -7.04 -7.07 5.32
CA GLN A 86 -7.01 -6.02 4.30
C GLN A 86 -8.33 -5.24 4.21
N ARG A 87 -9.45 -5.90 4.52
CA ARG A 87 -10.81 -5.36 4.43
C ARG A 87 -11.78 -6.01 5.44
N ALA A 88 -12.98 -5.45 5.57
CA ALA A 88 -14.01 -6.02 6.45
C ALA A 88 -14.33 -7.49 6.10
N ILE A 89 -14.50 -8.33 7.13
CA ILE A 89 -14.95 -9.72 6.98
C ILE A 89 -16.40 -9.71 6.45
N SER A 90 -16.67 -10.55 5.46
CA SER A 90 -17.99 -10.67 4.84
C SER A 90 -18.16 -12.03 4.15
N LYS A 91 -19.36 -12.34 3.68
CA LYS A 91 -19.62 -13.58 2.91
C LYS A 91 -18.68 -13.79 1.72
N HIS A 92 -18.26 -12.71 1.06
CA HIS A 92 -17.35 -12.75 -0.10
C HIS A 92 -15.88 -12.61 0.27
N PHE A 93 -15.58 -12.23 1.51
CA PHE A 93 -14.22 -12.09 2.02
C PHE A 93 -14.20 -12.63 3.45
N PRO A 94 -14.31 -13.95 3.64
CA PRO A 94 -14.56 -14.56 4.95
C PRO A 94 -13.41 -14.35 5.94
N GLN A 95 -12.19 -14.15 5.45
CA GLN A 95 -11.02 -13.82 6.26
C GLN A 95 -10.64 -12.32 6.17
N GLY A 96 -11.44 -11.51 5.46
CA GLY A 96 -11.13 -10.10 5.23
C GLY A 96 -9.84 -9.85 4.43
N THR A 97 -9.36 -10.85 3.70
CA THR A 97 -8.14 -10.82 2.87
C THR A 97 -8.31 -11.78 1.70
N THR A 98 -7.64 -11.51 0.57
CA THR A 98 -7.50 -12.46 -0.54
C THR A 98 -6.11 -13.09 -0.59
N ARG A 99 -5.15 -12.58 0.19
CA ARG A 99 -3.76 -13.03 0.16
C ARG A 99 -3.65 -14.55 0.29
N HIS A 100 -2.83 -15.17 -0.57
CA HIS A 100 -2.58 -16.61 -0.62
C HIS A 100 -3.83 -17.49 -0.83
N GLN A 101 -4.93 -16.92 -1.34
CA GLN A 101 -6.16 -17.64 -1.64
C GLN A 101 -6.46 -17.54 -3.14
N SER A 102 -5.95 -18.47 -3.95
CA SER A 102 -6.09 -18.43 -5.42
C SER A 102 -7.54 -18.31 -5.91
N GLN A 103 -8.49 -18.85 -5.15
CA GLN A 103 -9.93 -18.78 -5.44
C GLN A 103 -10.50 -17.36 -5.30
N LEU A 104 -9.88 -16.49 -4.50
CA LEU A 104 -10.31 -15.11 -4.26
C LEU A 104 -9.37 -14.08 -4.89
N ASP A 105 -8.07 -14.38 -4.96
CA ASP A 105 -7.00 -13.49 -5.43
C ASP A 105 -6.78 -13.63 -6.94
N ASN A 106 -7.84 -13.34 -7.69
CA ASN A 106 -7.82 -13.36 -9.14
C ASN A 106 -8.71 -12.26 -9.71
N LEU A 107 -8.43 -11.85 -10.95
CA LEU A 107 -9.11 -10.74 -11.61
C LEU A 107 -10.64 -10.93 -11.61
N ASN A 108 -11.11 -12.13 -11.99
CA ASN A 108 -12.54 -12.42 -12.08
C ASN A 108 -13.27 -12.26 -10.73
N TYR A 109 -12.67 -12.76 -9.65
CA TYR A 109 -13.27 -12.66 -8.32
C TYR A 109 -13.27 -11.21 -7.82
N LEU A 110 -12.15 -10.51 -7.99
CA LEU A 110 -12.01 -9.13 -7.56
C LEU A 110 -12.92 -8.19 -8.36
N ASP A 111 -13.06 -8.36 -9.67
CA ASP A 111 -13.99 -7.56 -10.48
C ASP A 111 -15.46 -7.83 -10.12
N LYS A 112 -15.79 -9.07 -9.77
CA LYS A 112 -17.16 -9.43 -9.36
C LYS A 112 -17.55 -8.84 -8.01
N PHE A 113 -16.67 -8.89 -7.02
CA PHE A 113 -17.00 -8.55 -5.63
C PHE A 113 -16.41 -7.22 -5.15
N LEU A 114 -15.56 -6.59 -5.95
CA LEU A 114 -15.04 -5.23 -5.80
C LEU A 114 -15.10 -4.50 -7.15
N PRO A 115 -16.29 -4.32 -7.74
CA PRO A 115 -16.42 -3.77 -9.08
C PRO A 115 -15.73 -2.40 -9.21
N GLY A 116 -14.90 -2.25 -10.25
CA GLY A 116 -14.13 -1.04 -10.52
C GLY A 116 -12.92 -0.81 -9.61
N ARG A 117 -12.66 -1.69 -8.63
CA ARG A 117 -11.55 -1.53 -7.68
C ARG A 117 -10.18 -1.62 -8.36
N ILE A 118 -10.00 -2.54 -9.31
CA ILE A 118 -8.74 -2.71 -10.03
C ILE A 118 -8.39 -1.41 -10.75
N THR A 119 -9.30 -0.92 -11.61
CA THR A 119 -9.11 0.34 -12.35
C THR A 119 -8.85 1.51 -11.41
N LYS A 120 -9.66 1.66 -10.35
CA LYS A 120 -9.48 2.75 -9.38
C LYS A 120 -8.11 2.69 -8.70
N ARG A 121 -7.69 1.52 -8.20
CA ARG A 121 -6.42 1.39 -7.47
C ARG A 121 -5.21 1.56 -8.37
N THR A 122 -5.25 1.03 -9.59
CA THR A 122 -4.18 1.25 -10.57
C THR A 122 -4.05 2.73 -10.91
N HIS A 123 -5.18 3.41 -11.19
CA HIS A 123 -5.19 4.84 -11.44
C HIS A 123 -4.66 5.64 -10.24
N ASP A 124 -5.22 5.43 -9.05
CA ASP A 124 -4.87 6.18 -7.84
C ASP A 124 -3.38 6.02 -7.49
N THR A 125 -2.83 4.80 -7.58
CA THR A 125 -1.43 4.53 -7.30
C THR A 125 -0.51 5.23 -8.31
N VAL A 126 -0.80 5.16 -9.61
CA VAL A 126 0.01 5.83 -10.64
C VAL A 126 -0.08 7.35 -10.52
N GLN A 127 -1.28 7.88 -10.28
CA GLN A 127 -1.53 9.32 -10.09
C GLN A 127 -0.69 9.92 -8.95
N ILE A 128 -0.40 9.13 -7.92
CA ILE A 128 0.47 9.54 -6.80
C ILE A 128 1.94 9.28 -7.12
N LEU A 129 2.29 8.07 -7.59
CA LEU A 129 3.69 7.65 -7.70
C LEU A 129 4.42 8.29 -8.88
N LEU A 130 3.75 8.55 -10.00
CA LEU A 130 4.40 9.16 -11.16
C LEU A 130 4.99 10.55 -10.83
N PRO A 131 4.21 11.53 -10.30
CA PRO A 131 4.78 12.82 -9.92
C PRO A 131 5.81 12.71 -8.79
N LEU A 132 5.62 11.79 -7.84
CA LEU A 132 6.61 11.53 -6.79
C LEU A 132 7.96 11.09 -7.39
N ILE A 133 7.95 10.11 -8.31
CA ILE A 133 9.16 9.60 -8.96
C ILE A 133 9.84 10.71 -9.79
N GLN A 134 9.05 11.53 -10.50
CA GLN A 134 9.58 12.67 -11.27
C GLN A 134 10.32 13.66 -10.35
N GLU A 135 9.73 14.01 -9.20
CA GLU A 135 10.36 14.89 -8.22
C GLU A 135 11.64 14.28 -7.63
N LEU A 136 11.60 12.99 -7.25
CA LEU A 136 12.75 12.28 -6.67
C LEU A 136 13.90 12.09 -7.65
N ALA A 137 13.60 11.89 -8.94
CA ALA A 137 14.60 11.75 -9.99
C ALA A 137 15.24 13.09 -10.39
N ALA A 138 14.85 14.20 -9.74
CA ALA A 138 15.16 15.56 -10.18
C ALA A 138 14.79 15.82 -11.66
N ALA A 139 13.80 15.07 -12.17
CA ALA A 139 13.22 15.31 -13.49
C ALA A 139 12.39 16.60 -13.40
N LYS A 140 13.08 17.73 -13.49
CA LYS A 140 12.44 19.02 -13.77
C LYS A 140 11.71 18.86 -15.11
N LYS A 141 10.41 19.18 -15.12
CA LYS A 141 9.76 19.60 -16.36
C LYS A 141 10.36 20.93 -16.80
#